data_AF-A0A7J9WZI0-F1
#
_entry.id   AF-A0A7J9WZI0-F1
#
_cell.length_a   1.000
_cell.length_b   1.000
_cell.length_c   1.000
_cell.angle_alpha   90.00
_cell.angle_beta   90.00
_cell.angle_gamma   90.00
#
_symmetry.space_group_name_H-M   'P 1'
#
loop_
_entity.id
_entity.type
_entity.pdbx_description
1 polymer ?
#
loop_
_entity_poly.entity_id
_entity_poly.type
_entity_poly.pdbx_seq_one_letter_code
_entity_poly.pdbx_strand_id
1 'polypeptide(L)'
;MGKTPLDNSALGLTEPGWNDEAPLWFYILKETERAPSSGKRLGPVGGRIVAEVMLGILDKDENSYVNHSAPWKPVKPIASAAGKFGMHDLIRFGDTIQRG
;
A
#
# COMPACT_ATOMS: atom_id res chain seq x y z
N MET A 1 1.56 -10.52 -12.77
CA MET A 1 2.40 -11.62 -13.29
C MET A 1 3.07 -11.16 -14.57
N GLY A 2 4.35 -11.47 -14.78
CA GLY A 2 5.03 -11.18 -16.05
C GLY A 2 6.04 -10.02 -16.05
N LYS A 3 6.68 -9.71 -14.92
CA LYS A 3 7.90 -8.89 -14.92
C LYS A 3 9.07 -9.79 -14.58
N THR A 4 10.10 -9.77 -15.43
CA THR A 4 11.36 -10.47 -15.18
C THR A 4 11.95 -9.91 -13.89
N PRO A 5 12.23 -10.76 -12.88
CA PRO A 5 12.91 -10.34 -11.68
C PRO A 5 14.28 -9.74 -12.02
N LEU A 6 14.73 -8.84 -11.16
CA LEU A 6 16.07 -8.25 -11.26
C LEU A 6 17.11 -9.31 -10.97
N ASP A 7 18.14 -9.37 -11.80
CA ASP A 7 19.29 -10.23 -11.55
C ASP A 7 20.16 -9.70 -10.41
N ASN A 8 20.96 -10.58 -9.80
CA ASN A 8 21.84 -10.22 -8.68
C ASN A 8 22.88 -9.15 -9.05
N SER A 9 23.37 -9.14 -10.30
CA SER A 9 24.28 -8.11 -10.77
C SER A 9 23.63 -6.71 -10.73
N ALA A 10 22.36 -6.60 -11.10
CA ALA A 10 21.57 -5.39 -11.09
C ALA A 10 21.17 -4.97 -9.67
N LEU A 11 21.24 -5.90 -8.71
CA LEU A 11 21.06 -5.65 -7.28
C LEU A 11 22.37 -5.27 -6.57
N GLY A 12 23.52 -5.44 -7.23
CA GLY A 12 24.84 -5.21 -6.65
C GLY A 12 25.28 -6.32 -5.68
N LEU A 13 24.71 -7.52 -5.81
CA LEU A 13 25.08 -8.69 -5.02
C LEU A 13 26.12 -9.50 -5.79
N THR A 14 27.39 -9.29 -5.48
CA THR A 14 28.54 -9.94 -6.14
C THR A 14 29.21 -11.00 -5.27
N GLU A 15 28.91 -11.01 -3.97
CA GLU A 15 29.48 -11.97 -3.01
C GLU A 15 28.57 -13.20 -2.87
N PRO A 16 29.11 -14.40 -2.54
CA PRO A 16 28.33 -15.65 -2.37
C PRO A 16 27.35 -15.68 -1.18
N GLY A 17 26.89 -14.53 -0.69
CA GLY A 17 25.92 -14.45 0.39
C GLY A 17 24.51 -14.85 -0.07
N TRP A 18 23.72 -15.38 0.88
CA TRP A 18 22.28 -15.64 0.68
C TRP A 18 21.93 -16.67 -0.41
N ASN A 19 22.79 -17.68 -0.63
CA ASN A 19 22.60 -18.73 -1.64
C ASN A 19 22.39 -18.18 -3.06
N ASP A 20 23.11 -17.12 -3.42
CA ASP A 20 22.95 -16.44 -4.71
C ASP A 20 21.52 -15.92 -4.95
N GLU A 21 20.77 -15.60 -3.90
CA GLU A 21 19.45 -14.98 -4.00
C GLU A 21 19.34 -13.79 -3.05
N ALA A 22 18.90 -12.64 -3.58
CA ALA A 22 18.64 -11.47 -2.75
C ALA A 22 17.52 -11.75 -1.73
N PRO A 23 17.71 -11.44 -0.43
CA PRO A 23 16.61 -11.41 0.52
C PRO A 23 15.48 -10.49 0.01
N LEU A 24 14.23 -10.93 0.14
CA LEU A 24 13.07 -10.26 -0.45
C LEU A 24 12.98 -8.77 -0.10
N TRP A 25 13.24 -8.40 1.17
CA TRP A 25 13.19 -7.01 1.60
C TRP A 25 14.22 -6.14 0.86
N PHE A 26 15.42 -6.67 0.62
CA PHE A 26 16.50 -5.96 -0.06
C PHE A 26 16.17 -5.79 -1.54
N TYR A 27 15.68 -6.85 -2.18
CA TYR A 27 15.17 -6.79 -3.55
C TYR A 27 14.12 -5.67 -3.71
N ILE A 28 13.14 -5.61 -2.79
CA ILE A 28 12.07 -4.60 -2.82
C ILE A 28 12.66 -3.19 -2.72
N LEU A 29 13.63 -2.95 -1.82
CA LEU A 29 14.28 -1.64 -1.70
C LEU A 29 15.05 -1.26 -2.97
N LYS A 30 15.85 -2.17 -3.53
CA LYS A 30 16.58 -1.95 -4.80
C LYS A 30 15.64 -1.72 -5.98
N GLU A 31 14.48 -2.36 -5.98
CA GLU A 31 13.43 -2.12 -6.97
C GLU A 31 12.90 -0.68 -6.89
N THR A 32 12.76 -0.13 -5.68
CA THR A 32 12.25 1.24 -5.47
C THR A 32 13.21 2.32 -5.96
N GLU A 33 14.51 2.12 -5.85
CA GLU A 33 15.54 3.10 -6.23
C GLU A 33 15.48 3.46 -7.72
N ARG A 34 14.95 2.56 -8.56
CA ARG A 34 14.94 2.76 -10.01
C ARG A 34 13.89 3.78 -10.46
N ALA A 35 14.15 4.36 -11.62
CA ALA A 35 13.18 5.23 -12.30
C ALA A 35 11.89 4.45 -12.62
N PRO A 36 10.71 5.10 -12.61
CA PRO A 36 10.50 6.55 -12.43
C PRO A 36 10.32 6.97 -10.96
N SER A 37 10.23 6.02 -10.02
CA SER A 37 9.83 6.30 -8.65
C SER A 37 10.96 6.86 -7.78
N SER A 38 12.23 6.52 -8.08
CA SER A 38 13.42 7.04 -7.40
C SER A 38 13.30 6.99 -5.87
N GLY A 39 12.87 5.84 -5.34
CA GLY A 39 12.67 5.58 -3.92
C GLY A 39 11.36 6.10 -3.32
N LYS A 40 10.53 6.84 -4.07
CA LYS A 40 9.31 7.47 -3.56
C LYS A 40 8.09 6.54 -3.52
N ARG A 41 8.15 5.40 -4.21
CA ARG A 41 7.06 4.43 -4.30
C ARG A 41 7.64 3.02 -4.38
N LEU A 42 6.89 2.06 -3.86
CA LEU A 42 7.20 0.65 -4.06
C LEU A 42 7.21 0.31 -5.56
N GLY A 43 8.15 -0.55 -5.94
CA GLY A 43 8.19 -1.11 -7.28
C GLY A 43 7.13 -2.20 -7.50
N PRO A 44 7.11 -2.82 -8.69
CA PRO A 44 6.15 -3.84 -9.06
C PRO A 44 5.98 -4.98 -8.04
N VAL A 45 7.07 -5.54 -7.50
CA VAL A 45 7.01 -6.66 -6.56
C VAL A 45 6.52 -6.20 -5.20
N GLY A 46 7.19 -5.20 -4.61
CA GLY A 46 6.83 -4.70 -3.28
C GLY A 46 5.40 -4.12 -3.25
N GLY A 47 5.03 -3.38 -4.28
CA GLY A 47 3.70 -2.79 -4.40
C GLY A 47 2.61 -3.84 -4.56
N ARG A 48 2.88 -4.93 -5.28
CA ARG A 48 1.94 -6.05 -5.42
C ARG A 48 1.70 -6.76 -4.11
N ILE A 49 2.77 -7.09 -3.37
CA ILE A 49 2.66 -7.76 -2.07
C ILE A 49 1.78 -6.92 -1.13
N VAL A 50 2.10 -5.64 -0.98
CA VAL A 50 1.33 -4.74 -0.09
C VAL A 50 -0.12 -4.57 -0.57
N ALA A 51 -0.33 -4.39 -1.87
CA ALA A 51 -1.68 -4.23 -2.42
C ALA A 51 -2.54 -5.49 -2.24
N GLU A 52 -2.00 -6.68 -2.50
CA GLU A 52 -2.73 -7.93 -2.35
C GLU A 52 -3.04 -8.25 -0.88
N VAL A 53 -2.12 -7.94 0.04
CA VAL A 53 -2.41 -8.09 1.47
C VAL A 53 -3.56 -7.17 1.88
N MET A 54 -3.52 -5.90 1.52
CA MET A 54 -4.59 -4.95 1.84
C MET A 54 -5.93 -5.35 1.22
N LEU A 55 -5.94 -5.72 -0.07
CA LEU A 55 -7.13 -6.19 -0.76
C LEU A 55 -7.66 -7.49 -0.16
N GLY A 56 -6.76 -8.42 0.21
CA GLY A 56 -7.13 -9.68 0.85
C GLY A 56 -7.79 -9.47 2.21
N ILE A 57 -7.28 -8.53 3.02
CA ILE A 57 -7.90 -8.16 4.30
C ILE A 57 -9.31 -7.59 4.04
N LEU A 58 -9.45 -6.65 3.09
CA LEU A 58 -10.75 -6.07 2.76
C LEU A 58 -11.75 -7.10 2.24
N ASP A 59 -11.31 -8.03 1.40
CA ASP A 59 -12.14 -9.10 0.83
C ASP A 59 -12.56 -10.14 1.86
N LYS A 60 -11.70 -10.46 2.84
CA LYS A 60 -11.96 -11.52 3.83
C LYS A 60 -12.64 -11.03 5.11
N ASP A 61 -12.68 -9.74 5.37
CA ASP A 61 -13.43 -9.18 6.49
C ASP A 61 -14.91 -8.96 6.12
N GLU A 62 -15.80 -9.76 6.70
CA GLU A 62 -17.26 -9.65 6.49
C GLU A 62 -17.82 -8.29 6.94
N ASN A 63 -17.16 -7.63 7.91
CA ASN A 63 -17.55 -6.31 8.40
C ASN A 63 -16.84 -5.18 7.64
N SER A 64 -16.05 -5.50 6.60
CA SER A 64 -15.42 -4.47 5.80
C SER A 64 -16.49 -3.61 5.11
N TYR A 65 -16.22 -2.32 5.00
CA TYR A 65 -17.10 -1.40 4.26
C TYR A 65 -17.29 -1.80 2.78
N VAL A 66 -16.39 -2.63 2.23
CA VAL A 66 -16.46 -3.15 0.86
C VAL A 66 -17.46 -4.30 0.75
N ASN A 67 -17.52 -5.17 1.76
CA ASN A 67 -18.38 -6.36 1.78
C ASN A 67 -19.78 -6.09 2.35
N HIS A 68 -20.00 -4.93 2.96
CA HIS A 68 -21.29 -4.56 3.53
C HIS A 68 -22.40 -4.52 2.45
N SER A 69 -23.58 -5.08 2.77
CA SER A 69 -24.69 -5.25 1.82
C SER A 69 -25.21 -3.94 1.22
N ALA A 70 -25.17 -2.87 2.00
CA ALA A 70 -25.41 -1.51 1.53
C ALA A 70 -24.07 -0.79 1.31
N PRO A 71 -23.77 -0.30 0.09
CA PRO A 71 -22.54 0.44 -0.19
C PRO A 71 -22.40 1.65 0.73
N TRP A 72 -21.33 1.70 1.51
CA TRP A 72 -21.08 2.82 2.39
C TRP A 72 -20.52 4.03 1.62
N LYS A 73 -20.95 5.23 2.02
CA LYS A 73 -20.35 6.49 1.59
C LYS A 73 -20.14 7.39 2.80
N PRO A 74 -19.01 8.10 2.90
CA PRO A 74 -18.80 9.08 3.95
C PRO A 74 -19.82 10.23 3.79
N VAL A 75 -20.47 10.60 4.88
CA VAL A 75 -21.46 11.68 4.96
C VAL A 75 -21.19 12.55 6.20
N LYS A 76 -21.97 13.61 6.41
CA LYS A 76 -21.88 14.42 7.63
C LYS A 76 -22.05 13.53 8.87
N PRO A 77 -21.34 13.81 9.98
CA PRO A 77 -20.43 14.95 10.20
C PRO A 77 -18.98 14.73 9.70
N ILE A 78 -18.59 13.49 9.39
CA ILE A 78 -17.21 13.15 9.04
C ILE A 78 -16.81 13.62 7.63
N ALA A 79 -17.77 13.88 6.74
CA ALA A 79 -17.55 14.46 5.42
C ALA A 79 -18.46 15.66 5.17
N SER A 80 -17.92 16.69 4.49
CA SER A 80 -18.67 17.91 4.13
C SER A 80 -19.73 17.67 3.04
N ALA A 81 -19.51 16.69 2.16
CA ALA A 81 -20.45 16.25 1.14
C ALA A 81 -20.40 14.72 0.97
N ALA A 82 -21.53 14.11 0.62
CA ALA A 82 -21.62 12.66 0.47
C ALA A 82 -20.61 12.12 -0.56
N GLY A 83 -19.82 11.13 -0.17
CA GLY A 83 -18.82 10.50 -1.02
C GLY A 83 -17.54 11.32 -1.26
N LYS A 84 -17.42 12.53 -0.69
CA LYS A 84 -16.20 13.35 -0.73
C LYS A 84 -15.57 13.39 0.65
N PHE A 85 -14.48 12.66 0.82
CA PHE A 85 -13.77 12.56 2.08
C PHE A 85 -12.27 12.47 1.85
N GLY A 86 -11.49 13.24 2.60
CA GLY A 86 -10.03 13.16 2.62
C GLY A 86 -9.45 13.23 4.03
N MET A 87 -8.13 13.11 4.13
CA MET A 87 -7.42 13.11 5.43
C MET A 87 -7.68 14.37 6.26
N HIS A 88 -7.83 15.54 5.63
CA HIS A 88 -8.16 16.79 6.32
C HIS A 88 -9.54 16.75 7.01
N ASP A 89 -10.53 16.07 6.41
CA ASP A 89 -11.86 15.88 7.00
C ASP A 89 -11.75 14.98 8.24
N LEU A 90 -10.91 13.93 8.20
CA LEU A 90 -10.66 13.05 9.35
C LEU A 90 -10.10 13.82 10.54
N ILE A 91 -9.09 14.67 10.31
CA ILE A 91 -8.46 15.48 11.36
C ILE A 91 -9.47 16.45 11.97
N ARG A 92 -10.24 17.14 11.12
CA ARG A 92 -11.30 18.07 11.56
C ARG A 92 -12.38 17.36 12.37
N PHE A 93 -12.79 16.17 11.92
CA PHE A 93 -13.80 15.37 12.63
C PHE A 93 -13.29 14.94 14.02
N GLY A 94 -12.03 14.52 14.12
CA GLY A 94 -11.40 14.18 15.41
C GLY A 94 -11.37 15.35 16.40
N ASP A 95 -11.00 16.55 15.97
CA ASP A 95 -11.05 17.77 16.80
C ASP A 95 -12.50 18.11 17.21
N THR A 96 -13.47 17.86 16.32
CA THR A 96 -14.90 18.07 16.62
C THR A 96 -15.41 17.13 17.71
N ILE A 97 -14.97 15.86 17.72
CA ILE A 97 -15.33 14.89 18.78
C ILE A 97 -14.70 15.28 20.12
N GLN A 98 -13.49 15.83 20.15
CA GLN A 98 -12.81 16.18 21.41
C GLN A 98 -13.39 17.42 22.10
N ARG A 99 -14.14 18.26 21.38
CA ARG A 99 -14.72 19.52 21.88
C ARG A 99 -16.22 19.44 22.18
N GLY A 100 -16.87 18.33 21.86
CA GLY A 100 -18.29 18.07 22.15
C GLY A 100 -18.45 17.17 23.36
#